data_AF-A0A847X4F7-F1
#
_entry.id   AF-A0A847X4F7-F1
#
_cell.length_a   1.000
_cell.length_b   1.000
_cell.length_c   1.000
_cell.angle_alpha   90.00
_cell.angle_beta   90.00
_cell.angle_gamma   90.00
#
_symmetry.space_group_name_H-M   'P 1'
#
loop_
_entity.id
_entity.type
_entity.pdbx_description
1 polymer ?
#
loop_
_entity_poly.entity_id
_entity_poly.type
_entity_poly.pdbx_seq_one_letter_code
_entity_poly.pdbx_strand_id
1 'polypeptide(L)'
;SIRLTPTQGFILRGIRGEEVEKLLEIIDPFTSEYPMDNSLVCVGADTCRTGIGSSQKLFQRILNKFRNADHSIKTQLPKLYISGCPSSCGQHLRGEIGFSGKMKKIDGKMESVYVLYTGGAVGENRKLAEKRGEITAQELPSFLYQLAELKRNTGIKRFSDFLDSKEQEIQELIEKYAVC
;
A
#
# COMPACT_ATOMS: atom_id res chain seq x y z
N SER A 1 -10.92 20.59 -18.08
CA SER A 1 -10.47 21.10 -16.76
C SER A 1 -9.88 19.96 -15.94
N ILE A 2 -8.98 20.28 -15.00
CA ILE A 2 -8.33 19.30 -14.12
C ILE A 2 -8.93 19.42 -12.72
N ARG A 3 -9.27 18.30 -12.08
CA ARG A 3 -9.70 18.21 -10.68
C ARG A 3 -8.78 17.26 -9.92
N LEU A 4 -8.60 17.49 -8.62
CA LEU A 4 -7.85 16.59 -7.74
C LEU A 4 -8.80 15.59 -7.08
N THR A 5 -8.31 14.38 -6.82
CA THR A 5 -9.05 13.37 -6.04
C THR A 5 -8.57 13.33 -4.59
N PRO A 6 -9.40 12.85 -3.65
CA PRO A 6 -8.98 12.60 -2.26
C PRO A 6 -7.93 11.49 -2.11
N THR A 7 -7.56 10.81 -3.20
CA THR A 7 -6.58 9.72 -3.23
C THR A 7 -5.35 10.10 -4.07
N GLN A 8 -4.96 11.38 -4.06
CA GLN A 8 -3.76 11.90 -4.74
C GLN A 8 -3.75 11.70 -6.27
N GLY A 9 -4.92 11.63 -6.89
CA GLY A 9 -5.07 11.48 -8.34
C GLY A 9 -5.64 12.73 -9.02
N PHE A 10 -5.78 12.64 -10.34
CA PHE A 10 -6.35 13.69 -11.18
C PHE A 10 -7.60 13.17 -11.92
N ILE A 11 -8.58 14.06 -12.15
CA ILE A 11 -9.72 13.83 -13.04
C ILE A 11 -9.65 14.88 -14.15
N LEU A 12 -9.61 14.42 -15.39
CA LEU A 12 -9.64 15.25 -16.58
C LEU A 12 -11.06 15.28 -17.15
N ARG A 13 -11.63 16.48 -17.32
CA ARG A 13 -13.01 16.68 -17.82
C ARG A 13 -13.03 17.46 -19.13
N GLY A 14 -13.99 17.11 -19.98
CA GLY A 14 -14.23 17.79 -21.26
C GLY A 14 -13.27 17.34 -22.36
N ILE A 15 -12.73 16.12 -22.26
CA ILE A 15 -11.94 15.51 -23.33
C ILE A 15 -12.91 15.02 -24.40
N ARG A 16 -12.70 15.47 -25.64
CA ARG A 16 -13.49 14.97 -26.77
C ARG A 16 -13.02 13.57 -27.15
N GLY A 17 -13.91 12.76 -27.72
CA GLY A 17 -13.60 11.36 -28.03
C GLY A 17 -12.37 11.22 -28.92
N GLU A 18 -12.22 12.11 -29.90
CA GLU A 18 -11.08 12.15 -30.82
C GLU A 18 -9.74 12.58 -30.18
N GLU A 19 -9.76 13.06 -28.94
CA GLU A 19 -8.56 13.51 -28.20
C GLU A 19 -8.04 12.46 -27.21
N VAL A 20 -8.80 11.37 -26.98
CA VAL A 20 -8.47 10.35 -25.98
C VAL A 20 -7.15 9.66 -26.28
N GLU A 21 -6.92 9.25 -27.54
CA GLU A 21 -5.68 8.55 -27.93
C GLU A 21 -4.44 9.41 -27.68
N LYS A 22 -4.49 10.68 -28.09
CA LYS A 22 -3.41 11.66 -27.84
C LYS A 22 -3.14 11.85 -26.34
N LEU A 23 -4.19 11.87 -25.53
CA LEU A 23 -4.05 11.99 -24.09
C LEU A 23 -3.41 10.74 -23.49
N LEU A 24 -3.79 9.54 -23.96
CA LEU A 24 -3.20 8.28 -23.51
C LEU A 24 -1.69 8.25 -23.81
N GLU A 25 -1.26 8.66 -25.01
CA GLU A 25 0.16 8.77 -25.36
C GLU A 25 0.95 9.71 -24.42
N ILE A 26 0.33 10.82 -24.00
CA ILE A 26 0.97 11.79 -23.09
C ILE A 26 1.16 11.18 -21.69
N ILE A 27 0.16 10.44 -21.19
CA ILE A 27 0.16 9.96 -19.79
C ILE A 27 0.80 8.58 -19.61
N ASP A 28 0.91 7.79 -20.67
CA ASP A 28 1.50 6.43 -20.64
C ASP A 28 2.85 6.36 -19.91
N PRO A 29 3.81 7.29 -20.12
CA PRO A 29 5.14 7.19 -19.49
C PRO A 29 5.15 7.34 -17.96
N PHE A 30 4.08 7.86 -17.36
CA PHE A 30 4.02 8.15 -15.91
C PHE A 30 2.74 7.65 -15.23
N THR A 31 1.93 6.87 -15.93
CA THR A 31 0.78 6.18 -15.35
C THR A 31 1.07 4.70 -15.20
N SER A 32 0.29 4.04 -14.36
CA SER A 32 0.41 2.60 -14.15
C SER A 32 -0.97 2.00 -13.97
N GLU A 33 -1.19 0.84 -14.60
CA GLU A 33 -2.39 0.04 -14.41
C GLU A 33 -2.40 -0.70 -13.06
N TYR A 34 -1.24 -0.84 -12.40
CA TYR A 34 -1.12 -1.61 -11.18
C TYR A 34 -1.68 -0.83 -9.99
N PRO A 35 -2.62 -1.40 -9.19
CA PRO A 35 -3.18 -0.71 -8.05
C PRO A 35 -2.14 -0.22 -7.05
N MET A 36 -1.10 -1.02 -6.78
CA MET A 36 -0.03 -0.66 -5.85
C MET A 36 0.72 0.63 -6.25
N ASP A 37 0.93 0.87 -7.53
CA ASP A 37 1.65 2.07 -8.00
C ASP A 37 0.82 3.35 -7.77
N ASN A 38 -0.49 3.18 -7.59
CA ASN A 38 -1.48 4.23 -7.34
C ASN A 38 -1.90 4.31 -5.86
N SER A 39 -1.00 3.93 -4.95
CA SER A 39 -1.18 3.93 -3.50
C SER A 39 -1.28 5.34 -2.91
N LEU A 40 -1.97 5.47 -1.78
CA LEU A 40 -2.10 6.73 -1.05
C LEU A 40 -1.03 6.81 0.04
N VAL A 41 -0.16 7.81 -0.03
CA VAL A 41 1.01 7.93 0.85
C VAL A 41 1.10 9.33 1.43
N CYS A 42 1.13 9.47 2.76
CA CYS A 42 1.32 10.79 3.36
C CYS A 42 2.75 11.32 3.14
N VAL A 43 2.97 12.60 3.40
CA VAL A 43 4.29 13.23 3.17
C VAL A 43 5.42 12.63 4.02
N GLY A 44 5.11 12.11 5.22
CA GLY A 44 6.07 11.39 6.07
C GLY A 44 7.03 12.29 6.84
N ALA A 45 7.90 11.66 7.66
CA ALA A 45 8.82 12.35 8.58
C ALA A 45 9.91 13.20 7.89
N ASP A 46 10.20 12.94 6.61
CA ASP A 46 11.16 13.75 5.84
C ASP A 46 10.68 15.20 5.63
N THR A 47 9.39 15.48 5.83
CA THR A 47 8.80 16.82 5.65
C THR A 47 7.84 17.20 6.77
N CYS A 48 7.04 16.26 7.27
CA CYS A 48 6.08 16.50 8.34
C CYS A 48 6.79 16.61 9.69
N ARG A 49 6.60 17.73 10.39
CA ARG A 49 7.16 17.99 11.73
C ARG A 49 6.76 16.95 12.78
N THR A 50 5.57 16.35 12.65
CA THR A 50 5.05 15.33 13.56
C THR A 50 5.14 13.91 12.97
N GLY A 51 5.77 13.75 11.81
CA GLY A 51 5.97 12.45 11.18
C GLY A 51 6.95 11.60 11.98
N ILE A 52 6.73 10.29 12.00
CA ILE A 52 7.59 9.33 12.71
C ILE A 52 8.39 8.50 11.69
N GLY A 53 7.69 7.78 10.82
CA GLY A 53 8.26 7.04 9.71
C GLY A 53 8.30 7.85 8.41
N SER A 54 9.33 7.59 7.61
CA SER A 54 9.46 8.12 6.25
C SER A 54 8.60 7.33 5.25
N SER A 55 7.31 7.68 5.15
CA SER A 55 6.35 7.00 4.26
C SER A 55 6.73 7.07 2.78
N GLN A 56 7.24 8.21 2.30
CA GLN A 56 7.64 8.37 0.89
C GLN A 56 8.82 7.45 0.53
N LYS A 57 9.91 7.44 1.32
CA LYS A 57 11.03 6.52 1.07
C LYS A 57 10.63 5.05 1.22
N LEU A 58 9.74 4.71 2.17
CA LEU A 58 9.21 3.36 2.28
C LEU A 58 8.51 2.96 0.98
N PHE A 59 7.60 3.80 0.48
CA PHE A 59 6.87 3.51 -0.75
C PHE A 59 7.80 3.35 -1.95
N GLN A 60 8.82 4.21 -2.10
CA GLN A 60 9.83 4.07 -3.16
C GLN A 60 10.59 2.73 -3.07
N ARG A 61 10.89 2.25 -1.86
CA ARG A 61 11.53 0.94 -1.66
C ARG A 61 10.59 -0.22 -2.02
N ILE A 62 9.29 -0.08 -1.75
CA ILE A 62 8.27 -1.04 -2.19
C ILE A 62 8.23 -1.07 -3.72
N LEU A 63 8.07 0.08 -4.39
CA LEU A 63 8.06 0.16 -5.85
C LEU A 63 9.32 -0.44 -6.48
N ASN A 64 10.49 -0.17 -5.89
CA ASN A 64 11.75 -0.74 -6.38
C ASN A 64 11.80 -2.28 -6.23
N LYS A 65 11.23 -2.84 -5.16
CA LYS A 65 11.12 -4.30 -4.98
C LYS A 65 10.25 -4.95 -6.07
N PHE A 66 9.21 -4.26 -6.52
CA PHE A 66 8.30 -4.75 -7.55
C PHE A 66 8.70 -4.36 -8.98
N ARG A 67 9.68 -3.47 -9.18
CA ARG A 67 10.04 -2.92 -10.51
C ARG A 67 10.21 -3.99 -11.59
N ASN A 68 10.95 -5.05 -11.29
CA ASN A 68 11.25 -6.15 -12.21
C ASN A 68 10.35 -7.38 -11.98
N ALA A 69 9.33 -7.28 -11.13
CA ALA A 69 8.37 -8.36 -10.94
C ALA A 69 7.51 -8.53 -12.20
N ASP A 70 7.10 -9.77 -12.45
CA ASP A 70 6.22 -10.09 -13.56
C ASP A 70 4.79 -9.55 -13.34
N HIS A 71 4.03 -9.44 -14.42
CA HIS A 71 2.65 -8.94 -14.38
C HIS A 71 1.74 -9.79 -13.45
N SER A 72 1.98 -11.11 -13.37
CA SER A 72 1.20 -12.00 -12.50
C SER A 72 1.42 -11.73 -11.01
N ILE A 73 2.50 -11.04 -10.62
CA ILE A 73 2.77 -10.59 -9.26
C ILE A 73 2.26 -9.17 -9.03
N LYS A 74 2.54 -8.24 -9.95
CA LYS A 74 2.16 -6.81 -9.80
C LYS A 74 0.64 -6.59 -9.69
N THR A 75 -0.15 -7.51 -10.24
CA THR A 75 -1.61 -7.48 -10.20
C THR A 75 -2.23 -8.02 -8.90
N GLN A 76 -1.43 -8.59 -7.99
CA GLN A 76 -1.98 -9.31 -6.84
C GLN A 76 -2.39 -8.41 -5.68
N LEU A 77 -1.68 -7.31 -5.47
CA LEU A 77 -1.90 -6.44 -4.33
C LEU A 77 -2.79 -5.24 -4.68
N PRO A 78 -3.69 -4.83 -3.77
CA PRO A 78 -4.49 -3.63 -3.94
C PRO A 78 -3.63 -2.37 -3.71
N LYS A 79 -4.27 -1.21 -3.78
CA LYS A 79 -3.68 0.05 -3.32
C LYS A 79 -3.24 -0.08 -1.86
N LEU A 80 -2.05 0.41 -1.56
CA LEU A 80 -1.54 0.54 -0.20
C LEU A 80 -1.96 1.91 0.36
N TYR A 81 -2.18 1.95 1.67
CA TYR A 81 -2.53 3.17 2.39
C TYR A 81 -1.49 3.41 3.48
N ILE A 82 -0.54 4.32 3.23
CA ILE A 82 0.67 4.47 4.04
C ILE A 82 0.68 5.82 4.75
N SER A 83 0.61 5.77 6.08
CA SER A 83 0.88 6.90 6.96
C SER A 83 2.24 6.76 7.63
N GLY A 84 3.00 7.85 7.72
CA GLY A 84 4.21 7.93 8.53
C GLY A 84 3.96 7.99 10.04
N CYS A 85 2.73 8.15 10.51
CA CYS A 85 2.37 8.18 11.94
C CYS A 85 0.89 7.79 12.14
N PRO A 86 0.44 7.61 13.41
CA PRO A 86 -0.94 7.19 13.71
C PRO A 86 -2.05 8.16 13.29
N SER A 87 -1.73 9.42 12.93
CA SER A 87 -2.71 10.44 12.55
C SER A 87 -3.49 10.15 11.26
N SER A 88 -3.15 9.07 10.53
CA SER A 88 -3.95 8.55 9.42
C SER A 88 -4.14 9.49 8.21
N CYS A 89 -3.22 10.42 7.95
CA CYS A 89 -3.27 11.26 6.75
C CYS A 89 -3.20 10.44 5.43
N GLY A 90 -2.57 9.27 5.45
CA GLY A 90 -2.56 8.30 4.35
C GLY A 90 -3.73 7.31 4.38
N GLN A 91 -4.73 7.52 5.26
CA GLN A 91 -5.96 6.75 5.39
C GLN A 91 -5.76 5.24 5.61
N HIS A 92 -4.73 4.84 6.38
CA HIS A 92 -4.35 3.43 6.55
C HIS A 92 -5.44 2.52 7.15
N LEU A 93 -6.43 3.06 7.88
CA LEU A 93 -7.55 2.27 8.40
C LEU A 93 -8.68 2.07 7.38
N ARG A 94 -8.67 2.80 6.27
CA ARG A 94 -9.72 2.78 5.24
C ARG A 94 -9.51 1.66 4.22
N GLY A 95 -8.25 1.34 3.93
CA GLY A 95 -7.88 0.42 2.87
C GLY A 95 -7.85 -1.04 3.29
N GLU A 96 -7.88 -1.93 2.29
CA GLU A 96 -7.72 -3.37 2.49
C GLU A 96 -6.36 -3.73 3.10
N ILE A 97 -5.32 -2.93 2.81
CA ILE A 97 -4.00 -3.01 3.41
C ILE A 97 -3.47 -1.60 3.72
N GLY A 98 -3.04 -1.39 4.96
CA GLY A 98 -2.60 -0.10 5.44
C GLY A 98 -1.44 -0.18 6.41
N PHE A 99 -0.69 0.93 6.52
CA PHE A 99 0.51 1.01 7.32
C PHE A 99 0.57 2.31 8.12
N SER A 100 0.94 2.23 9.40
CA SER A 100 1.24 3.39 10.23
C SER A 100 2.65 3.33 10.79
N GLY A 101 3.45 4.34 10.50
CA GLY A 101 4.82 4.45 11.00
C GLY A 101 4.90 4.64 12.51
N LYS A 102 5.90 4.00 13.12
CA LYS A 102 6.29 4.15 14.52
C LYS A 102 7.78 3.91 14.70
N MET A 103 8.33 4.29 15.85
CA MET A 103 9.67 3.87 16.26
C MET A 103 9.56 2.78 17.32
N LYS A 104 10.43 1.76 17.24
CA LYS A 104 10.48 0.66 18.21
C LYS A 104 11.92 0.36 18.56
N LYS A 105 12.20 0.03 19.82
CA LYS A 105 13.53 -0.45 20.23
C LYS A 105 13.61 -1.96 19.99
N ILE A 106 14.55 -2.40 19.16
CA ILE A 106 14.80 -3.80 18.80
C ILE A 106 16.29 -4.06 19.02
N ASP A 107 16.63 -5.07 19.81
CA ASP A 107 18.03 -5.42 20.15
C ASP A 107 18.89 -4.22 20.58
N GLY A 108 18.29 -3.35 21.39
CA GLY A 108 18.95 -2.15 21.92
C GLY A 108 18.96 -0.94 20.98
N LYS A 109 18.55 -1.08 19.71
CA LYS A 109 18.57 -0.02 18.69
C LYS A 109 17.18 0.49 18.37
N MET A 110 17.06 1.79 18.10
CA MET A 110 15.80 2.38 17.65
C MET A 110 15.62 2.14 16.16
N GLU A 111 14.60 1.37 15.80
CA GLU A 111 14.29 0.97 14.43
C GLU A 111 12.98 1.59 13.95
N SER A 112 12.93 1.91 12.65
CA SER A 112 11.70 2.34 12.00
C SER A 112 10.81 1.14 11.72
N VAL A 113 9.60 1.15 12.26
CA VAL A 113 8.64 0.05 12.17
C VAL A 113 7.31 0.59 11.65
N TYR A 114 6.58 -0.23 10.92
CA TYR A 114 5.23 0.07 10.46
C TYR A 114 4.26 -0.95 11.03
N VAL A 115 3.20 -0.46 11.66
CA VAL A 115 2.07 -1.27 12.07
C VAL A 115 1.27 -1.62 10.82
N LEU A 116 1.08 -2.91 10.56
CA LEU A 116 0.27 -3.44 9.47
C LEU A 116 -1.21 -3.49 9.91
N TYR A 117 -2.09 -3.00 9.04
CA TYR A 117 -3.53 -3.11 9.15
C TYR A 117 -4.11 -3.79 7.92
N THR A 118 -5.11 -4.64 8.09
CA THR A 118 -5.83 -5.30 6.97
C THR A 118 -7.34 -5.30 7.17
N GLY A 119 -8.08 -5.50 6.07
CA GLY A 119 -9.53 -5.71 6.10
C GLY A 119 -10.38 -4.43 6.19
N GLY A 120 -9.79 -3.26 5.91
CA GLY A 120 -10.55 -2.01 5.80
C GLY A 120 -11.37 -1.97 4.51
N ALA A 121 -12.59 -1.45 4.61
CA ALA A 121 -13.52 -1.35 3.49
C ALA A 121 -14.38 -0.08 3.57
N VAL A 122 -14.81 0.42 2.42
CA VAL A 122 -15.73 1.56 2.28
C VAL A 122 -16.94 1.18 1.42
N GLY A 123 -18.05 1.90 1.60
CA GLY A 123 -19.33 1.60 0.93
C GLY A 123 -20.30 0.89 1.86
N GLU A 124 -21.09 -0.03 1.33
CA GLU A 124 -22.15 -0.74 2.06
C GLU A 124 -21.59 -1.58 3.22
N ASN A 125 -20.49 -2.31 2.98
CA ASN A 125 -19.81 -3.14 3.97
C ASN A 125 -18.65 -2.39 4.65
N ARG A 126 -18.86 -1.14 5.07
CA ARG A 126 -17.82 -0.30 5.67
C ARG A 126 -17.27 -0.91 6.96
N LYS A 127 -15.95 -1.03 7.06
CA LYS A 127 -15.22 -1.53 8.24
C LYS A 127 -13.86 -0.85 8.30
N LEU A 128 -13.38 -0.56 9.51
CA LEU A 128 -12.00 -0.14 9.70
C LEU A 128 -11.06 -1.35 9.69
N ALA A 129 -9.89 -1.17 9.11
CA ALA A 129 -8.85 -2.19 9.11
C ALA A 129 -8.38 -2.49 10.55
N GLU A 130 -8.05 -3.75 10.81
CA GLU A 130 -7.61 -4.22 12.11
C GLU A 130 -6.10 -4.34 12.15
N LYS A 131 -5.49 -4.08 13.32
CA LYS A 131 -4.04 -4.25 13.51
C LYS A 131 -3.70 -5.73 13.42
N ARG A 132 -2.71 -6.08 12.59
CA ARG A 132 -2.28 -7.48 12.37
C ARG A 132 -0.86 -7.77 12.83
N GLY A 133 0.02 -6.77 12.79
CA GLY A 133 1.43 -6.98 13.14
C GLY A 133 2.26 -5.72 13.01
N GLU A 134 3.54 -5.85 13.25
CA GLU A 134 4.51 -4.76 13.19
C GLU A 134 5.73 -5.25 12.42
N ILE A 135 6.07 -4.59 11.32
CA ILE A 135 7.15 -5.01 10.42
C ILE A 135 8.13 -3.86 10.29
N THR A 136 9.43 -4.15 10.31
CA THR A 136 10.44 -3.09 10.09
C THR A 136 10.26 -2.48 8.72
N ALA A 137 10.57 -1.18 8.59
CA ALA A 137 10.53 -0.54 7.29
C ALA A 137 11.44 -1.27 6.29
N GLN A 138 12.55 -1.86 6.77
CA GLN A 138 13.49 -2.62 5.97
C GLN A 138 12.86 -3.84 5.31
N GLU A 139 12.13 -4.67 6.07
CA GLU A 139 11.60 -5.95 5.62
C GLU A 139 10.24 -5.84 4.91
N LEU A 140 9.51 -4.74 5.12
CA LEU A 140 8.15 -4.56 4.59
C LEU A 140 8.02 -4.75 3.06
N PRO A 141 8.96 -4.29 2.20
CA PRO A 141 8.92 -4.62 0.78
C PRO A 141 9.00 -6.13 0.49
N SER A 142 9.82 -6.87 1.23
CA SER A 142 9.95 -8.33 1.08
C SER A 142 8.71 -9.07 1.56
N PHE A 143 8.12 -8.63 2.67
CA PHE A 143 6.82 -9.11 3.16
C PHE A 143 5.74 -8.95 2.08
N LEU A 144 5.59 -7.76 1.50
CA LEU A 144 4.59 -7.51 0.46
C LEU A 144 4.80 -8.40 -0.77
N TYR A 145 6.05 -8.62 -1.17
CA TYR A 145 6.37 -9.51 -2.29
C TYR A 145 5.90 -10.94 -2.02
N GLN A 146 6.20 -11.49 -0.84
CA GLN A 146 5.74 -12.83 -0.46
C GLN A 146 4.22 -12.91 -0.30
N LEU A 147 3.57 -11.84 0.18
CA LEU A 147 2.11 -11.77 0.24
C LEU A 147 1.48 -11.82 -1.16
N ALA A 148 2.10 -11.15 -2.13
CA ALA A 148 1.68 -11.19 -3.53
C ALA A 148 1.85 -12.60 -4.12
N GLU A 149 2.98 -13.26 -3.85
CA GLU A 149 3.22 -14.66 -4.27
C GLU A 149 2.20 -15.62 -3.64
N LEU A 150 1.94 -15.47 -2.34
CA LEU A 150 0.96 -16.27 -1.63
C LEU A 150 -0.42 -16.13 -2.28
N LYS A 151 -0.89 -14.91 -2.52
CA LYS A 151 -2.17 -14.68 -3.18
C LYS A 151 -2.19 -15.25 -4.60
N ARG A 152 -1.14 -15.04 -5.40
CA ARG A 152 -1.04 -15.59 -6.76
C ARG A 152 -1.29 -17.09 -6.78
N ASN A 153 -0.68 -17.82 -5.85
CA ASN A 153 -0.74 -19.27 -5.79
C ASN A 153 -2.15 -19.80 -5.43
N THR A 154 -3.02 -18.96 -4.86
CA THR A 154 -4.41 -19.35 -4.53
C THR A 154 -5.37 -19.19 -5.70
N GLY A 155 -5.04 -18.37 -6.70
CA GLY A 155 -5.97 -17.98 -7.77
C GLY A 155 -7.14 -17.09 -7.33
N ILE A 156 -7.20 -16.67 -6.06
CA ILE A 156 -8.28 -15.82 -5.55
C ILE A 156 -8.15 -14.41 -6.14
N LYS A 157 -9.24 -13.94 -6.78
CA LYS A 157 -9.25 -12.66 -7.50
C LYS A 157 -9.28 -11.47 -6.54
N ARG A 158 -10.31 -11.37 -5.70
CA ARG A 158 -10.50 -10.26 -4.76
C ARG A 158 -9.54 -10.39 -3.59
N PHE A 159 -8.96 -9.27 -3.17
CA PHE A 159 -8.03 -9.29 -2.05
C PHE A 159 -8.74 -9.50 -0.71
N SER A 160 -9.96 -8.97 -0.52
CA SER A 160 -10.85 -9.30 0.60
C SER A 160 -11.05 -10.81 0.79
N ASP A 161 -11.44 -11.52 -0.28
CA ASP A 161 -11.74 -12.95 -0.21
C ASP A 161 -10.46 -13.76 0.10
N PHE A 162 -9.31 -13.25 -0.33
CA PHE A 162 -7.99 -13.81 -0.02
C PHE A 162 -7.64 -13.63 1.47
N LEU A 163 -7.89 -12.44 2.04
CA LEU A 163 -7.70 -12.21 3.48
C LEU A 163 -8.55 -13.21 4.29
N ASP A 164 -9.82 -13.37 3.94
CA ASP A 164 -10.75 -14.23 4.68
C ASP A 164 -10.42 -15.72 4.52
N SER A 165 -10.06 -16.16 3.31
CA SER A 165 -9.85 -17.58 3.00
C SER A 165 -8.46 -18.11 3.41
N LYS A 166 -7.49 -17.21 3.62
CA LYS A 166 -6.09 -17.54 3.90
C LYS A 166 -5.55 -16.86 5.16
N GLU A 167 -6.46 -16.59 6.09
CA GLU A 167 -6.17 -15.92 7.36
C GLU A 167 -4.99 -16.55 8.11
N GLN A 168 -4.96 -17.88 8.19
CA GLN A 168 -3.89 -18.61 8.88
C GLN A 168 -2.54 -18.46 8.18
N GLU A 169 -2.46 -18.74 6.87
CA GLU A 169 -1.22 -18.62 6.11
C GLU A 169 -0.70 -17.17 6.06
N ILE A 170 -1.61 -16.19 6.02
CA ILE A 170 -1.26 -14.77 6.11
C ILE A 170 -0.71 -14.44 7.49
N GLN A 171 -1.32 -14.96 8.56
CA GLN A 171 -0.84 -14.75 9.92
C GLN A 171 0.54 -15.34 10.14
N GLU A 172 0.80 -16.56 9.66
CA GLU A 172 2.11 -17.20 9.69
C GLU A 172 3.16 -16.36 8.92
N LEU A 173 2.79 -15.81 7.77
CA LEU A 173 3.65 -14.90 7.01
C LEU A 173 3.92 -13.60 7.80
N ILE A 174 2.92 -13.04 8.49
CA ILE A 174 3.11 -11.85 9.31
C ILE A 174 4.08 -12.15 10.46
N GLU A 175 3.91 -13.27 11.16
CA GLU A 175 4.76 -13.66 12.29
C GLU A 175 6.22 -13.87 11.88
N LYS A 176 6.46 -14.43 10.69
CA LYS A 176 7.81 -14.54 10.11
C LYS A 176 8.52 -13.19 9.98
N TYR A 177 7.78 -12.12 9.76
CA TYR A 177 8.29 -10.77 9.55
C TYR A 177 8.09 -9.83 10.75
N ALA A 178 7.32 -10.27 11.74
CA ALA A 178 6.92 -9.46 12.86
C ALA A 178 8.10 -9.21 13.79
N VAL A 179 8.19 -7.99 14.30
CA VAL A 179 9.12 -7.65 15.36
C VAL A 179 8.40 -7.58 16.69
N CYS A 180 8.83 -8.40 17.65
CA CYS A 180 8.32 -8.44 19.03
C CYS A 180 8.61 -7.16 19.80
#